data_AF-A0A0Q9XZX7-F1
#
_entry.id   AF-A0A0Q9XZX7-F1
#
_cell.length_a   1.000
_cell.length_b   1.000
_cell.length_c   1.000
_cell.angle_alpha   90.00
_cell.angle_beta   90.00
_cell.angle_gamma   90.00
#
_symmetry.space_group_name_H-M   'P 1'
#
loop_
_entity.id
_entity.type
_entity.pdbx_description
1 polymer ?
#
loop_
_entity_poly.entity_id
_entity_poly.type
_entity_poly.pdbx_seq_one_letter_code
_entity_poly.pdbx_strand_id
1 'polypeptide(L)'
;MQELSRFDVLQSQFRVDDLGIPPEKQKILDRLFHFLYEYTDLLYLSFIREEVLIQYLQYHAKNHFRILTFSEVVKDLKFFIWFLKNKKEINCVIELDFSLLHINLWKGL
;
A
#
# COMPACT_ATOMS: atom_id res chain seq x y z
N MET A 1 -29.25 -12.30 0.80
CA MET A 1 -28.08 -11.40 0.93
C MET A 1 -26.96 -12.00 0.11
N GLN A 2 -26.44 -11.30 -0.89
CA GLN A 2 -25.19 -11.70 -1.56
C GLN A 2 -24.04 -11.35 -0.62
N GLU A 3 -23.25 -12.35 -0.22
CA GLU A 3 -21.97 -12.10 0.45
C GLU A 3 -21.03 -11.43 -0.55
N LEU A 4 -20.53 -10.24 -0.23
CA LEU A 4 -19.53 -9.57 -1.05
C LEU A 4 -18.21 -10.33 -0.97
N SER A 5 -17.53 -10.51 -2.09
CA SER A 5 -16.22 -11.15 -2.09
C SER A 5 -15.16 -10.26 -1.42
N ARG A 6 -14.07 -10.85 -0.92
CA ARG A 6 -12.92 -10.07 -0.38
C ARG A 6 -12.43 -9.05 -1.40
N PHE A 7 -12.42 -9.43 -2.68
CA PHE A 7 -12.05 -8.54 -3.78
C PHE A 7 -12.91 -7.29 -3.82
N ASP A 8 -14.25 -7.45 -3.82
CA ASP A 8 -15.19 -6.33 -3.91
C ASP A 8 -15.06 -5.39 -2.70
N VAL A 9 -14.96 -5.97 -1.50
CA VAL A 9 -14.82 -5.22 -0.26
C VAL A 9 -13.52 -4.41 -0.26
N LEU A 10 -12.39 -5.02 -0.61
CA LEU A 10 -11.11 -4.34 -0.61
C LEU A 10 -11.04 -3.28 -1.73
N GLN A 11 -11.47 -3.62 -2.94
CA GLN A 11 -11.41 -2.71 -4.10
C GLN A 11 -12.28 -1.46 -3.91
N SER A 12 -13.44 -1.60 -3.25
CA SER A 12 -14.33 -0.46 -2.97
C SER A 12 -13.64 0.67 -2.19
N GLN A 13 -12.65 0.33 -1.36
CA GLN A 13 -11.91 1.28 -0.52
C GLN A 13 -10.81 2.03 -1.30
N PHE A 14 -10.53 1.64 -2.54
CA PHE A 14 -9.56 2.30 -3.42
C PHE A 14 -10.18 3.37 -4.34
N ARG A 15 -11.48 3.66 -4.25
CA ARG A 15 -12.10 4.76 -5.02
C ARG A 15 -11.48 6.12 -4.68
N VAL A 16 -11.18 6.93 -5.69
CA VAL A 16 -10.38 8.16 -5.57
C VAL A 16 -11.12 9.44 -5.96
N ASP A 17 -12.42 9.34 -6.28
CA ASP A 17 -13.20 10.39 -6.95
C ASP A 17 -13.13 11.74 -6.20
N ASP A 18 -13.00 11.69 -4.86
CA ASP A 18 -13.01 12.87 -3.99
C ASP A 18 -11.60 13.48 -3.76
N LEU A 19 -10.53 12.80 -4.18
CA LEU A 19 -9.15 13.15 -3.86
C LEU A 19 -8.39 13.80 -5.02
N GLY A 20 -9.00 13.91 -6.20
CA GLY A 20 -8.38 14.52 -7.38
C GLY A 20 -7.08 13.84 -7.81
N ILE A 21 -6.98 12.52 -7.59
CA ILE A 21 -5.76 11.76 -7.87
C ILE A 21 -5.58 11.67 -9.40
N PRO A 22 -4.41 12.08 -9.93
CA PRO A 22 -4.19 12.06 -11.35
C PRO A 22 -3.97 10.61 -11.85
N PRO A 23 -4.28 10.29 -13.12
CA PRO A 23 -4.31 8.92 -13.62
C PRO A 23 -2.98 8.14 -13.45
N GLU A 24 -1.84 8.82 -13.50
CA GLU A 24 -0.53 8.20 -13.28
C GLU A 24 -0.34 7.67 -11.85
N LYS A 25 -1.00 8.30 -10.88
CA LYS A 25 -0.98 7.87 -9.47
C LYS A 25 -1.99 6.75 -9.20
N GLN A 26 -3.03 6.60 -10.02
CA GLN A 26 -3.96 5.47 -9.93
C GLN A 26 -3.22 4.14 -10.07
N LYS A 27 -2.24 4.06 -10.97
CA LYS A 27 -1.42 2.85 -11.15
C LYS A 27 -0.68 2.41 -9.88
N ILE A 28 -0.35 3.36 -8.98
CA ILE A 28 0.27 3.04 -7.68
C ILE A 28 -0.74 2.31 -6.79
N LEU A 29 -1.96 2.83 -6.73
CA LEU A 29 -3.04 2.24 -5.95
C LEU A 29 -3.43 0.87 -6.49
N ASP A 30 -3.48 0.71 -7.80
CA ASP A 30 -3.79 -0.59 -8.43
C ASP A 30 -2.73 -1.64 -8.04
N ARG A 31 -1.43 -1.29 -8.11
CA ARG A 31 -0.35 -2.20 -7.68
C ARG A 31 -0.47 -2.60 -6.22
N LEU A 32 -0.78 -1.65 -5.34
CA LEU A 32 -0.95 -1.95 -3.92
C LEU A 32 -2.21 -2.74 -3.63
N PHE A 33 -3.30 -2.45 -4.32
CA PHE A 33 -4.51 -3.26 -4.25
C PHE A 33 -4.21 -4.71 -4.59
N HIS A 34 -3.53 -4.96 -5.72
CA HIS A 34 -3.14 -6.32 -6.12
C HIS A 34 -2.25 -7.00 -5.07
N PHE A 35 -1.23 -6.29 -4.57
CA PHE A 35 -0.39 -6.83 -3.51
C PHE A 35 -1.20 -7.20 -2.26
N LEU A 36 -2.05 -6.30 -1.76
CA LEU A 36 -2.85 -6.54 -0.56
C LEU A 36 -3.82 -7.71 -0.78
N TYR A 37 -4.45 -7.77 -1.96
CA TYR A 37 -5.39 -8.83 -2.28
C TYR A 37 -4.74 -10.21 -2.40
N GLU A 38 -3.54 -10.30 -2.96
CA GLU A 38 -2.86 -11.58 -3.21
C GLU A 38 -2.00 -12.06 -2.06
N TYR A 39 -1.37 -11.14 -1.31
CA TYR A 39 -0.33 -11.45 -0.33
C TYR A 39 -0.72 -11.14 1.12
N THR A 40 -1.95 -10.67 1.35
CA THR A 40 -2.46 -10.43 2.71
C THR A 40 -3.89 -10.93 2.85
N ASP A 41 -4.33 -11.10 4.10
CA ASP A 41 -5.72 -11.42 4.43
C ASP A 41 -6.52 -10.19 4.86
N LEU A 42 -6.03 -8.99 4.54
CA LEU A 42 -6.68 -7.74 4.89
C LEU A 42 -8.00 -7.57 4.13
N LEU A 43 -9.06 -7.31 4.89
CA LEU A 43 -10.36 -6.94 4.34
C LEU A 43 -10.54 -5.43 4.26
N TYR A 44 -9.97 -4.68 5.20
CA TYR A 44 -10.12 -3.23 5.30
C TYR A 44 -8.78 -2.50 5.40
N LEU A 45 -8.68 -1.36 4.73
CA LEU A 45 -7.48 -0.52 4.73
C LEU A 45 -7.20 0.11 6.11
N SER A 46 -8.21 0.25 6.97
CA SER A 46 -8.06 0.69 8.36
C SER A 46 -7.21 -0.25 9.23
N PHE A 47 -7.07 -1.51 8.81
CA PHE A 47 -6.23 -2.51 9.47
C PHE A 47 -4.78 -2.51 8.98
N ILE A 48 -4.44 -1.68 7.99
CA ILE A 48 -3.06 -1.54 7.55
C ILE A 48 -2.23 -0.99 8.70
N ARG A 49 -1.06 -1.62 8.87
CA ARG A 49 -0.01 -1.24 9.81
C ARG A 49 1.32 -1.19 9.06
N GLU A 50 2.35 -0.72 9.74
CA GLU A 50 3.69 -0.57 9.15
C GLU A 50 4.23 -1.88 8.61
N GLU A 51 3.96 -3.00 9.27
CA GLU A 51 4.42 -4.33 8.86
C GLU A 51 3.93 -4.70 7.46
N VAL A 52 2.70 -4.31 7.10
CA VAL A 52 2.13 -4.56 5.77
C VAL A 52 2.88 -3.77 4.69
N LEU A 53 3.28 -2.54 5.01
CA LEU A 53 4.07 -1.71 4.10
C LEU A 53 5.49 -2.24 3.94
N ILE A 54 6.08 -2.76 5.02
CA ILE A 54 7.37 -3.47 4.99
C ILE A 54 7.26 -4.72 4.13
N GLN A 55 6.17 -5.49 4.24
CA GLN A 55 5.93 -6.67 3.40
C GLN A 55 5.85 -6.30 1.91
N TYR A 56 5.25 -5.17 1.54
CA TYR A 56 5.26 -4.70 0.15
C TYR A 56 6.69 -4.43 -0.35
N LEU A 57 7.51 -3.79 0.47
CA LEU A 57 8.91 -3.54 0.15
C LEU A 57 9.70 -4.85 0.00
N GLN A 58 9.49 -5.80 0.91
CA GLN A 58 10.10 -7.13 0.88
C GLN A 58 9.65 -7.96 -0.32
N TYR A 59 8.38 -7.85 -0.74
CA TYR A 59 7.87 -8.50 -1.95
C TYR A 59 8.67 -8.08 -3.19
N HIS A 60 8.96 -6.79 -3.34
CA HIS A 60 9.79 -6.30 -4.45
C HIS A 60 11.27 -6.67 -4.27
N ALA A 61 11.79 -6.65 -3.04
CA ALA A 61 13.18 -7.03 -2.75
C ALA A 61 13.47 -8.51 -3.07
N LYS A 62 12.55 -9.42 -2.72
CA LYS A 62 12.62 -10.85 -3.07
C LYS A 62 12.68 -11.10 -4.58
N ASN A 63 12.07 -10.21 -5.36
CA ASN A 63 12.12 -10.23 -6.82
C ASN A 63 13.28 -9.38 -7.38
N HIS A 64 14.25 -9.01 -6.54
CA HIS A 64 15.40 -8.18 -6.87
C HIS A 64 15.03 -6.86 -7.58
N PHE A 65 13.88 -6.28 -7.23
CA PHE A 65 13.40 -5.03 -7.81
C PHE A 65 13.31 -5.06 -9.35
N ARG A 66 13.05 -6.24 -9.93
CA ARG A 66 12.95 -6.41 -11.39
C ARG A 66 11.68 -5.78 -11.98
N ILE A 67 10.60 -5.73 -11.21
CA ILE A 67 9.31 -5.17 -11.65
C ILE A 67 9.29 -3.65 -11.43
N LEU A 68 9.71 -3.21 -10.24
CA LEU A 68 9.87 -1.81 -9.87
C LEU A 68 11.22 -1.62 -9.21
N THR A 69 11.88 -0.52 -9.54
CA THR A 69 13.12 -0.13 -8.84
C THR A 69 12.82 0.21 -7.38
N PHE A 70 13.83 0.09 -6.52
CA PHE A 70 13.71 0.48 -5.11
C PHE A 70 13.13 1.90 -4.91
N SER A 71 13.59 2.87 -5.72
CA SER A 71 13.10 4.25 -5.65
C SER A 71 11.62 4.37 -5.99
N GLU A 72 11.13 3.60 -6.96
CA GLU A 72 9.71 3.55 -7.31
C GLU A 72 8.88 2.90 -6.21
N VAL A 73 9.36 1.82 -5.60
CA VAL A 73 8.67 1.18 -4.46
C VAL A 73 8.54 2.14 -3.28
N VAL A 74 9.59 2.91 -2.96
CA VAL A 74 9.52 3.94 -1.91
C VAL A 74 8.54 5.06 -2.28
N LYS A 75 8.50 5.49 -3.56
CA LYS A 75 7.51 6.47 -4.03
C LYS A 75 6.09 5.95 -3.91
N ASP A 76 5.87 4.67 -4.23
CA ASP A 76 4.58 3.99 -4.09
C ASP A 76 4.11 4.03 -2.65
N LEU A 77 4.96 3.61 -1.71
CA LEU A 77 4.63 3.60 -0.29
C LEU A 77 4.35 4.99 0.26
N LYS A 78 5.16 6.00 -0.09
CA LYS A 78 4.92 7.39 0.32
C LYS A 78 3.57 7.92 -0.16
N PHE A 79 3.25 7.64 -1.43
CA PHE A 79 1.96 8.05 -1.98
C PHE A 79 0.80 7.31 -1.32
N PHE A 80 0.96 6.03 -1.03
CA PHE A 80 -0.07 5.25 -0.37
C PHE A 80 -0.33 5.68 1.06
N ILE A 81 0.72 5.98 1.83
CA ILE A 81 0.58 6.56 3.17
C ILE A 81 -0.18 7.89 3.09
N TRP A 82 0.14 8.74 2.10
CA TRP A 82 -0.63 9.96 1.86
C TRP A 82 -2.09 9.66 1.54
N PHE A 83 -2.37 8.71 0.65
CA PHE A 83 -3.73 8.29 0.28
C PHE A 83 -4.53 7.84 1.51
N LEU A 84 -3.95 6.95 2.33
CA LEU A 84 -4.59 6.45 3.54
C LEU A 84 -4.89 7.57 4.55
N LYS A 85 -3.99 8.55 4.69
CA LYS A 85 -4.18 9.70 5.60
C LYS A 85 -5.23 10.70 5.12
N ASN A 86 -5.44 10.82 3.80
CA ASN A 86 -6.36 11.80 3.22
C ASN A 86 -7.75 11.23 2.92
N LYS A 87 -7.90 9.91 2.93
CA LYS A 87 -9.20 9.28 2.78
C LYS A 87 -9.93 9.28 4.13
N LYS A 88 -10.94 10.16 4.25
CA LYS A 88 -11.69 10.42 5.50
C LYS A 88 -12.24 9.16 6.18
N GLU A 89 -12.60 8.14 5.41
CA GLU A 89 -13.16 6.88 5.90
C GLU A 89 -12.09 5.94 6.49
N ILE A 90 -10.82 6.14 6.13
CA ILE A 90 -9.69 5.32 6.56
C ILE A 90 -9.03 6.02 7.75
N ASN A 91 -9.47 5.68 8.96
CA ASN A 91 -8.83 6.13 10.18
C ASN A 91 -7.64 5.23 10.54
N CYS A 92 -6.55 5.29 9.76
CA CYS A 92 -5.32 4.56 10.06
C CYS A 92 -4.18 5.50 10.45
N VAL A 93 -3.40 5.11 11.45
CA VAL A 93 -2.17 5.80 11.85
C VAL A 93 -1.00 4.98 11.34
N ILE A 94 -0.21 5.57 10.44
CA ILE A 94 0.99 4.95 9.87
C ILE A 94 2.14 5.97 9.91
N GLU A 95 3.25 5.56 10.52
CA GLU A 95 4.46 6.36 10.66
C GLU A 95 5.69 5.55 10.23
N LEU A 96 5.75 5.19 8.95
CA LEU A 96 6.94 4.51 8.42
C LEU A 96 8.05 5.52 8.08
N ASP A 97 9.18 5.43 8.79
CA ASP A 97 10.38 6.21 8.48
C ASP A 97 11.24 5.52 7.41
N PHE A 98 11.35 6.18 6.25
CA PHE A 98 12.21 5.76 5.14
C PHE A 98 13.63 6.32 5.22
N SER A 99 14.03 6.92 6.35
CA SER A 99 15.40 7.39 6.53
C SER A 99 16.39 6.22 6.54
N LEU A 100 17.60 6.46 6.02
CA LEU A 100 18.68 5.48 6.09
C LEU A 100 19.10 5.16 7.54
N LEU A 101 18.71 6.01 8.49
CA LEU A 101 18.96 5.84 9.92
C LEU A 101 18.06 4.77 10.54
N HIS A 102 16.95 4.43 9.88
CA HIS A 102 16.05 3.36 10.30
C HIS A 102 16.60 1.98 9.90
N ILE A 103 17.80 1.64 10.39
CA ILE A 103 18.56 0.42 10.05
C ILE A 103 17.73 -0.87 10.16
N ASN A 104 16.78 -0.93 11.10
CA ASN A 104 15.94 -2.11 11.29
C ASN A 104 14.98 -2.37 10.12
N LEU A 105 14.56 -1.33 9.39
CA LEU A 105 13.79 -1.49 8.15
C LEU A 105 14.64 -2.16 7.05
N TRP A 106 15.91 -1.78 6.96
CA TRP A 106 16.80 -2.19 5.87
C TRP A 106 17.44 -3.56 6.08
N LYS A 107 17.63 -3.99 7.33
CA LYS A 107 18.25 -5.28 7.67
C LYS A 107 17.50 -6.51 7.13
N GLY A 108 16.20 -6.37 6.83
CA GLY A 108 15.35 -7.46 6.37
C GLY A 108 15.05 -7.44 4.87
N LEU A 109 15.78 -6.67 4.07
CA LEU A 109 15.61 -6.54 2.61
C LEU A 109 16.73 -7.21 1.82
#